data_AF-A0A2P8IDT9-F1
#
_entry.id   AF-A0A2P8IDT9-F1
#
_cell.length_a   1.000
_cell.length_b   1.000
_cell.length_c   1.000
_cell.angle_alpha   90.00
_cell.angle_beta   90.00
_cell.angle_gamma   90.00
#
_symmetry.space_group_name_H-M   'P 1'
#
loop_
_entity.id
_entity.type
_entity.pdbx_description
1 polymer ?
#
loop_
_entity_poly.entity_id
_entity_poly.type
_entity_poly.pdbx_seq_one_letter_code
_entity_poly.pdbx_strand_id
1 'polypeptide(L)'
;MLSRTRRALGAVLAGVLAIAGLTLVVVGSASAANLVANPGFEGGTGGWTCSAAATAVTTTKRTGTHAMAGSPAGQDNARCSQTISVRANTAYKLSAWVQGSYVYLGVTGTGSGDKSTWTPGSTGFSQLSIDFTTGATSSVTIYVHGWYGQPTFYADDVSLDGPGTPPTSTTTSTSTSTTTTTTTTTTTTTTTTTTTGNPNPTLPKHALTGYWHNFDNGSRLLKLADVPTTYDIVAVAFADATTTPGAVAFNLDPTLSSKLGGYTDAQFKADVRTLQNRGQKVIISVGGEKGTISVGNSTAATNFANSVKSLIANYGFDGVDIDLENGVNATYMAQALRAIHAGGGKVIAMAPQTIDMQSTGAEYFKLALAVKDILTVVNMQYYNSGSMLGCDQKVYSQGTVDFLVALACIQLQNGLRPDQVGLGLPASPSGAGGGYQSPANVNRALDCLAKGTNCGSFKPSQTWPGIRGAMTWSINWDASNNWQFANTVAPHLDTLP
;
A
#
# COMPACT_ATOMS: atom_id res chain seq x y z
N MET A 1 40.22 -13.13 -69.59
CA MET A 1 41.20 -12.26 -70.30
C MET A 1 40.49 -10.99 -70.76
N LEU A 2 41.25 -9.91 -70.91
CA LEU A 2 40.89 -8.54 -71.31
C LEU A 2 40.32 -7.65 -70.18
N SER A 3 41.04 -6.69 -69.58
CA SER A 3 41.94 -5.60 -70.05
C SER A 3 41.21 -4.25 -70.20
N ARG A 4 41.51 -3.36 -69.25
CA ARG A 4 41.83 -1.92 -69.36
C ARG A 4 40.99 -0.97 -70.24
N THR A 5 40.86 0.24 -69.68
CA THR A 5 40.97 1.60 -70.28
C THR A 5 39.72 2.39 -70.75
N ARG A 6 39.36 3.39 -69.90
CA ARG A 6 39.15 4.84 -70.14
C ARG A 6 38.03 5.37 -71.07
N ARG A 7 37.14 6.19 -70.49
CA ARG A 7 36.69 7.59 -70.89
C ARG A 7 35.58 8.05 -69.90
N ALA A 8 35.82 8.99 -68.98
CA ALA A 8 35.66 10.47 -69.09
C ALA A 8 34.22 10.87 -69.51
N LEU A 9 33.39 11.68 -68.81
CA LEU A 9 33.62 12.95 -68.10
C LEU A 9 32.33 13.33 -67.31
N GLY A 10 32.41 14.05 -66.17
CA GLY A 10 31.28 14.87 -65.68
C GLY A 10 31.24 15.20 -64.16
N ALA A 11 31.47 16.48 -63.85
CA ALA A 11 31.19 17.24 -62.59
C ALA A 11 32.05 16.89 -61.34
N VAL A 12 33.07 17.65 -60.95
CA VAL A 12 33.13 19.05 -60.44
C VAL A 12 32.34 19.24 -59.12
N LEU A 13 32.98 19.17 -57.95
CA LEU A 13 33.44 20.33 -57.13
C LEU A 13 33.86 19.90 -55.70
N ALA A 14 35.00 20.47 -55.27
CA ALA A 14 35.47 20.71 -53.91
C ALA A 14 35.91 19.53 -53.01
N GLY A 15 37.22 19.28 -53.04
CA GLY A 15 37.95 18.74 -51.88
C GLY A 15 39.27 19.46 -51.72
N VAL A 16 39.46 20.21 -50.62
CA VAL A 16 40.72 20.38 -49.87
C VAL A 16 40.36 20.89 -48.46
N LEU A 17 40.50 20.08 -47.42
CA LEU A 17 41.57 20.23 -46.41
C LEU A 17 41.40 19.21 -45.28
N ALA A 18 42.53 18.61 -44.93
CA ALA A 18 42.71 17.52 -44.00
C ALA A 18 42.77 17.99 -42.53
N ILE A 19 42.16 17.17 -41.66
CA ILE A 19 42.70 16.64 -40.39
C ILE A 19 43.49 17.62 -39.49
N ALA A 20 42.86 18.06 -38.39
CA ALA A 20 43.40 17.97 -37.03
C ALA A 20 42.37 18.52 -36.02
N GLY A 21 41.83 17.66 -35.16
CA GLY A 21 40.91 18.08 -34.09
C GLY A 21 39.98 16.97 -33.61
N LEU A 22 40.51 15.79 -33.31
CA LEU A 22 39.76 14.78 -32.56
C LEU A 22 39.75 15.21 -31.08
N THR A 23 38.91 16.18 -30.73
CA THR A 23 38.52 16.34 -29.33
C THR A 23 37.62 15.18 -28.99
N LEU A 24 38.17 14.18 -28.31
CA LEU A 24 37.38 13.27 -27.48
C LEU A 24 36.59 14.16 -26.52
N VAL A 25 35.31 14.40 -26.82
CA VAL A 25 34.35 14.76 -25.80
C VAL A 25 34.18 13.49 -24.98
N VAL A 26 35.02 13.34 -23.96
CA VAL A 26 34.68 12.54 -22.80
C VAL A 26 33.44 13.22 -22.24
N VAL A 27 32.26 12.74 -22.63
CA VAL A 27 31.06 12.90 -21.82
C VAL A 27 31.37 12.17 -20.52
N GLY A 28 32.03 12.88 -19.60
CA GLY A 28 32.06 12.47 -18.22
C GLY A 28 30.62 12.29 -17.80
N SER A 29 30.28 11.10 -17.31
CA SER A 29 29.02 10.87 -16.62
C SER A 29 28.89 11.99 -15.60
N ALA A 30 27.98 12.94 -15.85
CA ALA A 30 27.66 13.95 -14.87
C ALA A 30 27.04 13.20 -13.69
N SER A 31 27.84 12.97 -12.65
CA SER A 31 27.32 12.61 -11.34
C SER A 31 26.46 13.79 -10.90
N ALA A 32 25.14 13.62 -10.95
CA ALA A 32 24.25 14.59 -10.35
C ALA A 32 24.58 14.60 -8.85
N ALA A 33 24.97 15.76 -8.34
CA ALA A 33 25.32 15.92 -6.95
C ALA A 33 24.08 15.64 -6.08
N ASN A 34 24.26 14.85 -5.02
CA ASN A 34 23.20 14.54 -4.05
C ASN A 34 22.52 15.85 -3.59
N LEU A 35 21.21 15.94 -3.81
CA LEU A 35 20.43 17.14 -3.51
C LEU A 35 20.13 17.32 -2.01
N VAL A 36 20.48 16.33 -1.19
CA VAL A 36 20.23 16.35 0.26
C VAL A 36 21.32 17.14 0.97
N ALA A 37 20.93 18.13 1.77
CA ALA A 37 21.85 18.79 2.69
C ALA A 37 22.15 17.89 3.90
N ASN A 38 23.43 17.87 4.31
CA ASN A 38 23.90 17.08 5.45
C ASN A 38 23.43 15.59 5.39
N PRO A 39 23.78 14.87 4.31
CA PRO A 39 23.22 13.56 4.02
C PRO A 39 23.65 12.45 4.98
N GLY A 40 24.84 12.59 5.59
CA GLY A 40 25.37 11.66 6.61
C GLY A 40 25.25 12.19 8.05
N PHE A 41 24.51 13.28 8.27
CA PHE A 41 24.33 13.87 9.62
C PHE A 41 25.64 14.31 10.32
N GLU A 42 26.72 14.54 9.57
CA GLU A 42 28.02 15.01 10.06
C GLU A 42 27.94 16.40 10.72
N GLY A 43 26.98 17.24 10.29
CA GLY A 43 26.66 18.52 10.91
C GLY A 43 25.60 18.44 12.00
N GLY A 44 25.44 17.27 12.64
CA GLY A 44 24.31 16.97 13.51
C GLY A 44 23.01 16.79 12.72
N THR A 45 21.87 17.22 13.26
CA THR A 45 20.59 17.28 12.53
C THR A 45 20.40 18.58 11.74
N GLY A 46 21.45 19.40 11.60
CA GLY A 46 21.38 20.65 10.84
C GLY A 46 20.92 20.43 9.39
N GLY A 47 20.01 21.27 8.90
CA GLY A 47 19.37 21.11 7.58
C GLY A 47 18.19 20.13 7.56
N TRP A 48 17.93 19.43 8.67
CA TRP A 48 16.78 18.54 8.84
C TRP A 48 15.82 19.09 9.90
N THR A 49 14.52 18.90 9.67
CA THR A 49 13.49 19.08 10.70
C THR A 49 13.23 17.73 11.35
N CYS A 50 13.74 17.55 12.56
CA CYS A 50 13.64 16.33 13.34
C CYS A 50 12.75 16.51 14.56
N SER A 51 11.98 15.48 14.89
CA SER A 51 11.30 15.36 16.18
C SER A 51 12.29 15.32 17.34
N ALA A 52 11.83 15.62 18.57
CA ALA A 52 12.67 15.57 19.78
C ALA A 52 13.26 14.17 20.06
N ALA A 53 12.63 13.12 19.53
CA ALA A 53 13.11 11.74 19.64
C ALA A 53 14.26 11.37 18.68
N ALA A 54 14.76 12.30 17.87
CA ALA A 54 15.85 12.05 16.92
C ALA A 54 17.05 12.99 17.13
N THR A 55 18.25 12.42 17.09
CA THR A 55 19.52 13.14 17.30
C THR A 55 20.62 12.55 16.43
N ALA A 56 21.74 13.25 16.24
CA ALA A 56 22.93 12.68 15.64
C ALA A 56 23.80 11.96 16.70
N VAL A 57 24.37 10.82 16.34
CA VAL A 57 25.21 9.99 17.22
C VAL A 57 26.51 9.61 16.52
N THR A 58 27.54 9.30 17.31
CA THR A 58 28.87 8.91 16.80
C THR A 58 29.16 7.41 16.93
N THR A 59 28.30 6.65 17.63
CA THR A 59 28.54 5.23 17.95
C THR A 59 28.15 4.31 16.80
N THR A 60 26.88 4.28 16.43
CA THR A 60 26.33 3.45 15.35
C THR A 60 26.17 4.32 14.10
N LYS A 61 27.06 4.11 13.14
CA LYS A 61 27.11 4.86 11.86
C LYS A 61 27.59 3.94 10.74
N ARG A 62 27.24 4.28 9.51
CA ARG A 62 27.66 3.51 8.34
C ARG A 62 28.96 4.08 7.76
N THR A 63 28.99 5.38 7.50
CA THR A 63 30.20 6.07 7.05
C THR A 63 30.45 7.32 7.90
N GLY A 64 31.52 8.05 7.60
CA GLY A 64 31.83 9.31 8.29
C GLY A 64 32.00 9.17 9.82
N THR A 65 31.58 10.21 10.54
CA THR A 65 31.70 10.30 12.01
C THR A 65 30.36 10.32 12.73
N HIS A 66 29.27 10.59 12.02
CA HIS A 66 27.92 10.63 12.58
C HIS A 66 26.93 9.77 11.79
N ALA A 67 25.79 9.51 12.42
CA ALA A 67 24.57 9.10 11.76
C ALA A 67 23.39 9.65 12.58
N MET A 68 22.19 9.66 12.02
CA MET A 68 20.99 9.95 12.80
C MET A 68 20.58 8.71 13.59
N ALA A 69 20.26 8.89 14.87
CA ALA A 69 19.56 7.92 15.71
C ALA A 69 18.18 8.47 16.08
N GLY A 70 17.14 7.69 15.85
CA GLY A 70 15.77 8.01 16.25
C GLY A 70 15.25 6.96 17.23
N SER A 71 14.69 7.39 18.36
CA SER A 71 14.13 6.52 19.40
C SER A 71 12.63 6.73 19.55
N PRO A 72 11.79 6.02 18.76
CA PRO A 72 10.34 6.15 18.82
C PRO A 72 9.79 6.00 20.25
N ALA A 73 8.90 6.91 20.65
CA ALA A 73 8.30 6.90 21.98
C ALA A 73 6.88 7.47 21.94
N GLY A 74 5.91 6.73 22.50
CA GLY A 74 4.50 7.12 22.45
C GLY A 74 4.02 7.32 21.02
N GLN A 75 3.58 8.55 20.69
CA GLN A 75 3.12 8.96 19.36
C GLN A 75 4.22 9.59 18.48
N ASP A 76 5.46 9.69 18.98
CA ASP A 76 6.59 10.18 18.22
C ASP A 76 7.31 8.99 17.56
N ASN A 77 7.35 8.95 16.22
CA ASN A 77 8.08 7.92 15.46
C ASN A 77 9.53 8.33 15.15
N ALA A 78 10.03 9.36 15.81
CA ALA A 78 11.37 9.89 15.66
C ALA A 78 11.68 10.34 14.21
N ARG A 79 10.72 11.03 13.57
CA ARG A 79 10.83 11.46 12.17
C ARG A 79 11.80 12.62 11.98
N CYS A 80 12.67 12.50 10.98
CA CYS A 80 13.44 13.59 10.39
C CYS A 80 13.00 13.82 8.95
N SER A 81 12.86 15.07 8.54
CA SER A 81 12.46 15.45 7.17
C SER A 81 13.22 16.65 6.63
N GLN A 82 13.32 16.74 5.31
CA GLN A 82 13.94 17.85 4.60
C GLN A 82 13.13 18.18 3.34
N THR A 83 12.80 19.46 3.16
CA THR A 83 12.15 19.95 1.94
C THR A 83 13.21 20.38 0.93
N ILE A 84 13.12 19.84 -0.27
CA ILE A 84 14.14 19.98 -1.32
C ILE A 84 13.48 20.49 -2.60
N SER A 85 14.12 21.48 -3.23
CA SER A 85 13.72 21.99 -4.54
C SER A 85 14.01 20.97 -5.63
N VAL A 86 13.01 20.71 -6.47
CA VAL A 86 13.08 19.76 -7.59
C VAL A 86 12.50 20.37 -8.85
N ARG A 87 12.74 19.74 -10.00
CA ARG A 87 12.12 20.10 -11.27
C ARG A 87 10.78 19.38 -11.41
N ALA A 88 9.81 20.04 -12.03
CA ALA A 88 8.54 19.42 -12.38
C ALA A 88 8.72 18.32 -13.45
N ASN A 89 7.83 17.34 -13.48
CA ASN A 89 7.78 16.28 -14.50
C ASN A 89 9.12 15.54 -14.70
N THR A 90 9.83 15.27 -13.61
CA THR A 90 11.22 14.82 -13.63
C THR A 90 11.41 13.59 -12.74
N ALA A 91 12.17 12.60 -13.22
CA ALA A 91 12.51 11.40 -12.48
C ALA A 91 13.63 11.64 -11.47
N TYR A 92 13.47 11.06 -10.28
CA TYR A 92 14.41 11.10 -9.16
C TYR A 92 14.51 9.72 -8.50
N LYS A 93 15.66 9.47 -7.87
CA LYS A 93 15.89 8.30 -7.02
C LYS A 93 16.25 8.74 -5.61
N LEU A 94 15.44 8.35 -4.63
CA LEU A 94 15.72 8.54 -3.22
C LEU A 94 16.30 7.26 -2.64
N SER A 95 17.34 7.37 -1.81
CA SER A 95 17.90 6.25 -1.06
C SER A 95 18.43 6.70 0.30
N ALA A 96 18.50 5.77 1.24
CA ALA A 96 19.14 5.96 2.54
C ALA A 96 19.63 4.62 3.06
N TRP A 97 20.69 4.63 3.86
CA TRP A 97 21.12 3.46 4.60
C TRP A 97 20.51 3.49 5.99
N VAL A 98 19.86 2.41 6.37
CA VAL A 98 19.14 2.32 7.64
C VAL A 98 19.51 1.05 8.39
N GLN A 99 19.46 1.14 9.71
CA GLN A 99 19.60 0.01 10.63
C GLN A 99 18.54 0.12 11.72
N GLY A 100 17.83 -0.96 12.00
CA GLY A 100 16.74 -0.97 12.97
C GLY A 100 15.49 -1.64 12.42
N SER A 101 14.49 -1.82 13.28
CA SER A 101 13.24 -2.52 12.92
C SER A 101 12.19 -1.51 12.48
N TYR A 102 11.51 -1.81 11.36
CA TYR A 102 10.47 -0.97 10.77
C TYR A 102 10.94 0.47 10.48
N VAL A 103 12.08 0.62 9.80
CA VAL A 103 12.57 1.95 9.39
C VAL A 103 12.02 2.29 8.02
N TYR A 104 11.46 3.49 7.88
CA TYR A 104 10.82 3.98 6.67
C TYR A 104 11.64 5.10 6.03
N LEU A 105 11.68 5.08 4.69
CA LEU A 105 12.18 6.15 3.84
C LEU A 105 11.07 6.55 2.89
N GLY A 106 10.81 7.84 2.74
CA GLY A 106 9.78 8.29 1.81
C GLY A 106 9.90 9.73 1.36
N VAL A 107 9.00 10.08 0.44
CA VAL A 107 8.87 11.39 -0.17
C VAL A 107 7.39 11.75 -0.29
N THR A 108 7.06 12.98 0.12
CA THR A 108 5.72 13.57 -0.02
C THR A 108 5.73 14.83 -0.87
N GLY A 109 4.56 15.20 -1.39
CA GLY A 109 4.39 16.40 -2.20
C GLY A 109 4.88 16.24 -3.63
N THR A 110 4.98 15.00 -4.13
CA THR A 110 5.50 14.71 -5.47
C THR A 110 4.60 15.24 -6.58
N GLY A 111 3.31 15.49 -6.30
CA GLY A 111 2.33 15.91 -7.31
C GLY A 111 1.89 14.81 -8.29
N SER A 112 2.38 13.59 -8.11
CA SER A 112 2.09 12.40 -8.93
C SER A 112 1.77 11.16 -8.08
N GLY A 113 1.73 11.32 -6.76
CA GLY A 113 1.55 10.26 -5.77
C GLY A 113 2.77 10.15 -4.86
N ASP A 114 2.56 10.25 -3.56
CA ASP A 114 3.62 10.11 -2.57
C ASP A 114 4.15 8.66 -2.55
N LYS A 115 5.41 8.48 -2.16
CA LYS A 115 6.09 7.19 -2.19
C LYS A 115 6.87 6.94 -0.91
N SER A 116 6.89 5.68 -0.48
CA SER A 116 7.68 5.23 0.66
C SER A 116 8.10 3.78 0.48
N THR A 117 9.16 3.38 1.17
CA THR A 117 9.61 2.00 1.36
C THR A 117 10.07 1.82 2.80
N TRP A 118 10.21 0.59 3.25
CA TRP A 118 10.62 0.29 4.61
C TRP A 118 11.35 -1.05 4.72
N THR A 119 12.01 -1.27 5.87
CA THR A 119 12.64 -2.56 6.21
C THR A 119 12.05 -3.11 7.51
N PRO A 120 11.72 -4.42 7.61
CA PRO A 120 11.24 -5.02 8.85
C PRO A 120 12.31 -5.09 9.94
N GLY A 121 13.59 -5.02 9.57
CA GLY A 121 14.69 -5.16 10.51
C GLY A 121 15.97 -5.57 9.82
N SER A 122 17.08 -4.99 10.25
CA SER A 122 18.42 -5.42 9.84
C SER A 122 19.39 -5.39 11.01
N THR A 123 20.28 -6.39 11.07
CA THR A 123 21.34 -6.47 12.10
C THR A 123 22.48 -5.49 11.83
N GLY A 124 22.59 -4.98 10.60
CA GLY A 124 23.51 -3.91 10.19
C GLY A 124 22.85 -2.99 9.16
N PHE A 125 23.55 -1.97 8.68
CA PHE A 125 22.99 -1.03 7.70
C PHE A 125 22.60 -1.73 6.39
N SER A 126 21.37 -1.48 5.95
CA SER A 126 20.81 -1.92 4.67
C SER A 126 20.28 -0.70 3.90
N GLN A 127 20.36 -0.74 2.57
CA GLN A 127 19.91 0.39 1.76
C GLN A 127 18.44 0.27 1.41
N LEU A 128 17.67 1.29 1.72
CA LEU A 128 16.34 1.53 1.17
C LEU A 128 16.44 2.42 -0.06
N SER A 129 15.63 2.17 -1.08
CA SER A 129 15.56 3.02 -2.26
C SER A 129 14.18 3.03 -2.89
N ILE A 130 13.76 4.20 -3.39
CA ILE A 130 12.55 4.40 -4.18
C ILE A 130 12.84 5.28 -5.39
N ASP A 131 12.24 4.92 -6.52
CA ASP A 131 12.18 5.77 -7.70
C ASP A 131 10.83 6.52 -7.71
N PHE A 132 10.85 7.80 -8.06
CA PHE A 132 9.63 8.59 -8.24
C PHE A 132 9.80 9.61 -9.36
N THR A 133 8.69 10.09 -9.91
CA THR A 133 8.68 11.18 -10.91
C THR A 133 7.80 12.29 -10.37
N THR A 134 8.29 13.52 -10.32
CA THR A 134 7.48 14.67 -9.88
C THR A 134 6.37 14.95 -10.89
N GLY A 135 5.21 15.42 -10.43
CA GLY A 135 4.20 16.06 -11.27
C GLY A 135 4.56 17.52 -11.53
N ALA A 136 3.56 18.41 -11.55
CA ALA A 136 3.78 19.85 -11.74
C ALA A 136 4.46 20.58 -10.55
N THR A 137 4.92 19.84 -9.52
CA THR A 137 5.55 20.42 -8.33
C THR A 137 6.99 20.87 -8.59
N SER A 138 7.44 21.87 -7.83
CA SER A 138 8.84 22.32 -7.79
C SER A 138 9.53 22.04 -6.45
N SER A 139 8.86 21.34 -5.53
CA SER A 139 9.40 20.99 -4.22
C SER A 139 8.84 19.67 -3.73
N VAL A 140 9.66 18.90 -3.02
CA VAL A 140 9.25 17.67 -2.31
C VAL A 140 9.78 17.68 -0.90
N THR A 141 9.15 16.90 -0.01
CA THR A 141 9.66 16.66 1.34
C THR A 141 10.08 15.21 1.46
N ILE A 142 11.39 14.96 1.61
CA ILE A 142 11.92 13.64 1.93
C ILE A 142 11.89 13.43 3.44
N TYR A 143 11.80 12.18 3.87
CA TYR A 143 11.81 11.84 5.28
C TYR A 143 12.36 10.45 5.56
N VAL A 144 12.85 10.29 6.78
CA VAL A 144 13.16 9.01 7.42
C VAL A 144 12.54 8.98 8.80
N HIS A 145 11.97 7.85 9.19
CA HIS A 145 11.45 7.66 10.55
C HIS A 145 11.48 6.19 10.96
N GLY A 146 11.42 5.96 12.26
CA GLY A 146 11.26 4.63 12.83
C GLY A 146 9.79 4.27 12.91
N TRP A 147 9.46 3.34 13.78
CA TRP A 147 8.08 2.93 13.96
C TRP A 147 7.70 2.93 15.43
N TYR A 148 6.43 3.20 15.73
CA TYR A 148 5.96 3.24 17.11
C TYR A 148 6.33 1.94 17.82
N GLY A 149 6.64 2.05 19.12
CA GLY A 149 6.98 0.90 19.97
C GLY A 149 8.22 0.10 19.55
N GLN A 150 8.98 0.57 18.55
CA GLN A 150 10.23 -0.08 18.14
C GLN A 150 11.43 0.48 18.90
N PRO A 151 12.51 -0.32 19.04
CA PRO A 151 13.79 0.16 19.52
C PRO A 151 14.35 1.31 18.66
N THR A 152 15.40 1.96 19.16
CA THR A 152 16.16 2.97 18.41
C THR A 152 16.57 2.44 17.03
N PHE A 153 16.37 3.26 16.00
CA PHE A 153 16.86 3.01 14.66
C PHE A 153 17.93 4.05 14.28
N TYR A 154 18.66 3.76 13.21
CA TYR A 154 19.71 4.61 12.67
C TYR A 154 19.51 4.83 11.18
N ALA A 155 19.85 6.03 10.71
CA ALA A 155 19.84 6.40 9.31
C ALA A 155 21.09 7.20 8.95
N ASP A 156 21.66 6.89 7.79
CA ASP A 156 22.92 7.45 7.31
C ASP A 156 22.94 7.50 5.78
N ASP A 157 23.83 8.29 5.21
CA ASP A 157 24.08 8.40 3.76
C ASP A 157 22.78 8.59 2.92
N VAL A 158 21.93 9.55 3.30
CA VAL A 158 20.68 9.85 2.56
C VAL A 158 21.00 10.53 1.24
N SER A 159 20.46 10.02 0.13
CA SER A 159 20.70 10.55 -1.20
C SER A 159 19.43 10.75 -2.00
N LEU A 160 19.28 11.94 -2.58
CA LEU A 160 18.30 12.25 -3.60
C LEU A 160 19.03 12.59 -4.90
N ASP A 161 18.97 11.67 -5.86
CA ASP A 161 19.62 11.76 -7.16
C ASP A 161 18.61 12.15 -8.25
N GLY A 162 19.00 13.07 -9.14
CA GLY A 162 18.22 13.56 -10.26
C GLY A 162 18.66 14.96 -10.72
N PRO A 163 18.08 15.51 -11.81
CA PRO A 163 18.54 16.79 -12.34
C PRO A 163 18.06 17.92 -11.41
N GLY A 164 18.99 18.46 -10.62
CA GLY A 164 18.75 19.53 -9.67
C GLY A 164 20.06 20.19 -9.25
N THR A 165 19.97 21.38 -8.67
CA THR A 165 21.11 22.05 -8.03
C THR A 165 21.09 21.74 -6.54
N PRO A 166 22.18 21.19 -5.96
CA PRO A 166 22.26 20.98 -4.52
C PRO A 166 22.01 22.28 -3.75
N PRO A 167 21.33 22.21 -2.58
CA PRO A 167 21.16 23.37 -1.72
C PRO A 167 22.53 23.88 -1.23
N THR A 168 22.73 25.20 -1.26
CA THR A 168 23.94 25.83 -0.71
C THR A 168 23.88 25.78 0.81
N SER A 169 24.85 25.13 1.46
CA SER A 169 24.94 25.04 2.92
C SER A 169 25.16 26.42 3.51
N THR A 170 24.10 27.04 4.04
CA THR A 170 24.21 28.27 4.82
C THR A 170 23.75 27.95 6.24
N THR A 171 24.68 28.02 7.19
CA THR A 171 24.41 27.91 8.62
C THR A 171 23.53 29.08 9.04
N THR A 172 22.23 28.87 9.13
CA THR A 172 21.31 29.87 9.69
C THR A 172 20.94 29.44 11.10
N SER A 173 21.39 30.22 12.08
CA SER A 173 21.03 30.04 13.48
C SER A 173 19.55 30.31 13.70
N THR A 174 18.96 29.49 14.57
CA THR A 174 17.59 29.50 15.05
C THR A 174 17.11 30.90 15.45
N SER A 175 15.96 31.32 14.91
CA SER A 175 15.15 32.38 15.52
C SER A 175 13.92 31.74 16.15
N THR A 176 13.79 31.90 17.46
CA THR A 176 12.63 31.53 18.26
C THR A 176 11.43 32.35 17.78
N SER A 177 10.44 31.70 17.16
CA SER A 177 9.17 32.37 16.81
C SER A 177 8.16 32.19 17.94
N THR A 178 7.68 33.34 18.43
CA THR A 178 6.68 33.53 19.47
C THR A 178 5.32 32.95 19.06
N THR A 179 4.65 32.34 20.03
CA THR A 179 3.27 31.84 19.96
C THR A 179 2.33 32.83 19.29
N THR A 180 1.84 32.49 18.09
CA THR A 180 0.73 33.19 17.46
C THR A 180 -0.52 32.34 17.62
N THR A 181 -1.45 32.83 18.43
CA THR A 181 -2.79 32.26 18.61
C THR A 181 -3.58 32.44 17.32
N THR A 182 -3.69 31.40 16.50
CA THR A 182 -4.60 31.40 15.35
C THR A 182 -5.96 30.88 15.81
N THR A 183 -6.94 31.78 15.90
CA THR A 183 -8.36 31.44 16.04
C THR A 183 -8.82 30.78 14.75
N THR A 184 -8.92 29.45 14.74
CA THR A 184 -9.48 28.70 13.62
C THR A 184 -11.00 28.78 13.66
N THR A 185 -11.60 29.63 12.84
CA THR A 185 -13.05 29.61 12.58
C THR A 185 -13.39 28.28 11.91
N THR A 186 -14.07 27.40 12.63
CA THR A 186 -14.54 26.11 12.12
C THR A 186 -15.79 26.37 11.28
N THR A 187 -15.68 26.34 9.96
CA THR A 187 -16.86 26.29 9.08
C THR A 187 -17.40 24.86 9.08
N THR A 188 -18.45 24.63 9.86
CA THR A 188 -19.17 23.35 9.89
C THR A 188 -20.01 23.25 8.61
N THR A 189 -19.52 22.53 7.60
CA THR A 189 -20.36 22.09 6.49
C THR A 189 -21.16 20.88 6.95
N THR A 190 -22.43 21.11 7.30
CA THR A 190 -23.39 20.05 7.61
C THR A 190 -23.75 19.30 6.33
N THR A 191 -23.03 18.21 6.03
CA THR A 191 -23.45 17.27 4.99
C THR A 191 -24.53 16.38 5.58
N THR A 192 -25.77 16.57 5.12
CA THR A 192 -26.92 15.72 5.46
C THR A 192 -26.62 14.28 5.04
N THR A 193 -26.30 13.41 5.99
CA THR A 193 -26.16 11.97 5.78
C THR A 193 -27.55 11.36 5.60
N THR A 194 -28.00 11.23 4.35
CA THR A 194 -28.98 10.19 4.00
C THR A 194 -28.36 8.84 4.36
N THR A 195 -28.96 8.14 5.32
CA THR A 195 -28.61 6.76 5.67
C THR A 195 -28.99 5.85 4.51
N THR A 196 -28.09 5.71 3.54
CA THR A 196 -28.19 4.67 2.52
C THR A 196 -27.99 3.32 3.18
N GLY A 197 -28.91 2.39 2.95
CA GLY A 197 -28.82 1.01 3.44
C GLY A 197 -27.64 0.25 2.84
N ASN A 198 -27.42 -0.99 3.29
CA ASN A 198 -26.35 -1.86 2.77
C ASN A 198 -26.41 -1.94 1.23
N PRO A 199 -25.35 -1.55 0.49
CA PRO A 199 -25.35 -1.58 -0.97
C PRO A 199 -25.45 -2.99 -1.56
N ASN A 200 -25.17 -4.04 -0.75
CA ASN A 200 -25.30 -5.44 -1.14
C ASN A 200 -26.22 -6.20 -0.16
N PRO A 201 -27.56 -6.12 -0.34
CA PRO A 201 -28.52 -6.75 0.58
C PRO A 201 -28.51 -8.28 0.55
N THR A 202 -27.82 -8.91 -0.42
CA THR A 202 -27.73 -10.37 -0.55
C THR A 202 -26.58 -11.00 0.25
N LEU A 203 -25.66 -10.20 0.78
CA LEU A 203 -24.58 -10.71 1.65
C LEU A 203 -25.11 -10.91 3.08
N PRO A 204 -24.68 -11.97 3.79
CA PRO A 204 -24.91 -12.09 5.22
C PRO A 204 -24.47 -10.83 5.97
N LYS A 205 -25.22 -10.48 7.03
CA LYS A 205 -24.91 -9.31 7.87
C LYS A 205 -23.47 -9.38 8.41
N HIS A 206 -23.08 -10.56 8.87
CA HIS A 206 -21.72 -10.89 9.26
C HIS A 206 -21.13 -11.85 8.25
N ALA A 207 -19.98 -11.51 7.66
CA ALA A 207 -19.39 -12.24 6.54
C ALA A 207 -17.93 -12.56 6.81
N LEU A 208 -17.49 -13.73 6.31
CA LEU A 208 -16.10 -14.13 6.23
C LEU A 208 -15.60 -13.97 4.78
N THR A 209 -14.60 -13.10 4.61
CA THR A 209 -13.89 -12.95 3.33
C THR A 209 -12.63 -13.83 3.31
N GLY A 210 -12.33 -14.48 2.19
CA GLY A 210 -11.09 -15.25 2.04
C GLY A 210 -10.43 -15.02 0.68
N TYR A 211 -9.11 -14.89 0.66
CA TYR A 211 -8.34 -14.83 -0.58
C TYR A 211 -8.08 -16.24 -1.13
N TRP A 212 -8.33 -16.45 -2.42
CA TRP A 212 -8.01 -17.70 -3.13
C TRP A 212 -6.83 -17.45 -4.08
N HIS A 213 -5.81 -18.29 -4.00
CA HIS A 213 -4.57 -18.14 -4.77
C HIS A 213 -4.75 -18.62 -6.21
N ASN A 214 -4.61 -17.71 -7.17
CA ASN A 214 -4.39 -18.01 -8.58
C ASN A 214 -2.89 -18.23 -8.87
N PHE A 215 -2.18 -18.93 -7.99
CA PHE A 215 -0.74 -19.20 -8.10
C PHE A 215 -0.34 -20.28 -7.09
N ASP A 216 0.89 -20.76 -7.20
CA ASP A 216 1.49 -21.70 -6.25
C ASP A 216 2.58 -21.01 -5.42
N ASN A 217 2.38 -20.97 -4.11
CA ASN A 217 3.36 -20.47 -3.13
C ASN A 217 3.68 -21.51 -2.03
N GLY A 218 3.40 -22.80 -2.28
CA GLY A 218 3.61 -23.90 -1.34
C GLY A 218 2.44 -24.16 -0.38
N SER A 219 1.40 -23.32 -0.37
CA SER A 219 0.12 -23.65 0.27
C SER A 219 -0.68 -24.67 -0.56
N ARG A 220 -1.68 -25.28 0.05
CA ARG A 220 -2.59 -26.22 -0.61
C ARG A 220 -3.27 -25.57 -1.80
N LEU A 221 -3.09 -26.16 -2.97
CA LEU A 221 -3.78 -25.77 -4.20
C LEU A 221 -5.22 -26.27 -4.17
N LEU A 222 -6.15 -25.44 -4.65
CA LEU A 222 -7.58 -25.69 -4.62
C LEU A 222 -8.19 -25.29 -5.97
N LYS A 223 -9.13 -26.06 -6.51
CA LYS A 223 -10.05 -25.49 -7.50
C LYS A 223 -10.98 -24.50 -6.79
N LEU A 224 -11.59 -23.60 -7.55
CA LEU A 224 -12.46 -22.60 -6.94
C LEU A 224 -13.70 -23.27 -6.32
N ALA A 225 -14.25 -24.32 -6.94
CA ALA A 225 -15.39 -25.07 -6.40
C ALA A 225 -15.09 -25.83 -5.08
N ASP A 226 -13.82 -26.01 -4.72
CA ASP A 226 -13.39 -26.67 -3.48
C ASP A 226 -13.43 -25.72 -2.27
N VAL A 227 -13.65 -24.42 -2.49
CA VAL A 227 -13.79 -23.44 -1.41
C VAL A 227 -15.07 -23.73 -0.61
N PRO A 228 -14.99 -23.88 0.73
CA PRO A 228 -16.16 -24.16 1.55
C PRO A 228 -17.09 -22.95 1.62
N THR A 229 -18.39 -23.22 1.87
CA THR A 229 -19.42 -22.18 2.01
C THR A 229 -19.31 -21.36 3.30
N THR A 230 -18.34 -21.68 4.16
CA THR A 230 -17.97 -20.83 5.31
C THR A 230 -17.37 -19.50 4.90
N TYR A 231 -16.88 -19.37 3.65
CA TYR A 231 -16.44 -18.10 3.09
C TYR A 231 -17.55 -17.46 2.25
N ASP A 232 -18.11 -16.35 2.73
CA ASP A 232 -19.19 -15.63 2.04
C ASP A 232 -18.68 -14.80 0.85
N ILE A 233 -17.45 -14.30 0.94
CA ILE A 233 -16.78 -13.53 -0.12
C ILE A 233 -15.44 -14.20 -0.43
N VAL A 234 -15.24 -14.57 -1.69
CA VAL A 234 -14.00 -15.17 -2.19
C VAL A 234 -13.31 -14.17 -3.11
N ALA A 235 -12.17 -13.66 -2.67
CA ALA A 235 -11.33 -12.73 -3.43
C ALA A 235 -10.28 -13.51 -4.22
N VAL A 236 -10.37 -13.50 -5.55
CA VAL A 236 -9.42 -14.18 -6.44
C VAL A 236 -8.15 -13.33 -6.54
N ALA A 237 -7.03 -13.86 -6.03
CA ALA A 237 -5.73 -13.21 -5.97
C ALA A 237 -4.81 -13.71 -7.09
N PHE A 238 -4.38 -12.91 -8.06
CA PHE A 238 -4.75 -11.51 -8.33
C PHE A 238 -4.95 -11.31 -9.83
N ALA A 239 -5.52 -10.17 -10.22
CA ALA A 239 -5.36 -9.65 -11.57
C ALA A 239 -3.96 -9.03 -11.73
N ASP A 240 -3.40 -9.18 -12.94
CA ASP A 240 -2.09 -8.67 -13.32
C ASP A 240 -2.18 -7.26 -13.93
N ALA A 241 -1.13 -6.47 -13.72
CA ALA A 241 -0.93 -5.23 -14.47
C ALA A 241 -0.67 -5.53 -15.96
N THR A 242 -1.11 -4.63 -16.84
CA THR A 242 -0.77 -4.69 -18.26
C THR A 242 0.22 -3.58 -18.64
N THR A 243 0.67 -3.57 -19.89
CA THR A 243 1.47 -2.46 -20.44
C THR A 243 0.69 -1.15 -20.59
N THR A 244 -0.65 -1.21 -20.52
CA THR A 244 -1.50 -0.02 -20.59
C THR A 244 -1.73 0.52 -19.18
N PRO A 245 -1.35 1.79 -18.89
CA PRO A 245 -1.50 2.36 -17.56
C PRO A 245 -2.92 2.23 -17.01
N GLY A 246 -3.02 1.70 -15.79
CA GLY A 246 -4.27 1.43 -15.08
C GLY A 246 -5.03 0.18 -15.55
N ALA A 247 -4.76 -0.38 -16.74
CA ALA A 247 -5.48 -1.57 -17.19
C ALA A 247 -4.93 -2.85 -16.53
N VAL A 248 -5.85 -3.75 -16.20
CA VAL A 248 -5.57 -5.07 -15.63
C VAL A 248 -6.01 -6.20 -16.55
N ALA A 249 -5.40 -7.37 -16.38
CA ALA A 249 -5.82 -8.60 -17.03
C ALA A 249 -5.86 -9.73 -15.99
N PHE A 250 -6.59 -10.80 -16.28
CA PHE A 250 -6.59 -11.99 -15.45
C PHE A 250 -6.45 -13.19 -16.35
N ASN A 251 -5.55 -14.10 -15.99
CA ASN A 251 -5.41 -15.40 -16.60
C ASN A 251 -5.30 -16.43 -15.48
N LEU A 252 -6.00 -17.56 -15.60
CA LEU A 252 -5.80 -18.68 -14.70
C LEU A 252 -4.34 -19.15 -14.79
N ASP A 253 -3.65 -19.24 -13.65
CA ASP A 253 -2.21 -19.53 -13.64
C ASP A 253 -1.91 -20.90 -14.26
N PRO A 254 -1.00 -20.99 -15.25
CA PRO A 254 -0.66 -22.26 -15.89
C PRO A 254 -0.07 -23.30 -14.94
N THR A 255 0.66 -22.88 -13.91
CA THR A 255 1.24 -23.80 -12.92
C THR A 255 0.15 -24.44 -12.07
N LEU A 256 -0.77 -23.61 -11.56
CA LEU A 256 -1.97 -24.03 -10.86
C LEU A 256 -2.84 -24.94 -11.74
N SER A 257 -3.07 -24.54 -13.00
CA SER A 257 -3.82 -25.33 -13.99
C SER A 257 -3.26 -26.74 -14.13
N SER A 258 -1.94 -26.85 -14.34
CA SER A 258 -1.23 -28.12 -14.47
C SER A 258 -1.33 -28.97 -13.20
N LYS A 259 -1.04 -28.39 -12.03
CA LYS A 259 -1.04 -29.10 -10.74
C LYS A 259 -2.44 -29.53 -10.27
N LEU A 260 -3.49 -28.87 -10.75
CA LEU A 260 -4.89 -29.25 -10.50
C LEU A 260 -5.49 -30.15 -11.60
N GLY A 261 -4.64 -30.84 -12.35
CA GLY A 261 -5.06 -31.83 -13.34
C GLY A 261 -5.67 -31.21 -14.60
N GLY A 262 -5.12 -30.09 -15.06
CA GLY A 262 -5.62 -29.37 -16.23
C GLY A 262 -6.84 -28.50 -15.93
N TYR A 263 -6.83 -27.80 -14.79
CA TYR A 263 -7.92 -26.87 -14.44
C TYR A 263 -8.01 -25.74 -15.48
N THR A 264 -9.09 -25.71 -16.24
CA THR A 264 -9.23 -24.83 -17.42
C THR A 264 -9.94 -23.52 -17.08
N ASP A 265 -9.76 -22.50 -17.91
CA ASP A 265 -10.51 -21.23 -17.84
C ASP A 265 -12.04 -21.45 -17.88
N ALA A 266 -12.51 -22.38 -18.71
CA ALA A 266 -13.93 -22.74 -18.79
C ALA A 266 -14.44 -23.37 -17.49
N GLN A 267 -13.65 -24.25 -16.87
CA GLN A 267 -13.99 -24.83 -15.57
C GLN A 267 -13.94 -23.78 -14.47
N PHE A 268 -12.95 -22.89 -14.45
CA PHE A 268 -12.87 -21.78 -13.50
C PHE A 268 -14.12 -20.89 -13.56
N LYS A 269 -14.58 -20.52 -14.77
CA LYS A 269 -15.83 -19.77 -14.97
C LYS A 269 -17.06 -20.55 -14.48
N ALA A 270 -17.07 -21.88 -14.62
CA ALA A 270 -18.14 -22.72 -14.08
C ALA A 270 -18.10 -22.80 -12.54
N ASP A 271 -16.91 -22.80 -11.95
CA ASP A 271 -16.72 -22.80 -10.52
C ASP A 271 -17.12 -21.46 -9.89
N VAL A 272 -16.88 -20.32 -10.56
CA VAL A 272 -17.41 -19.00 -10.14
C VAL A 272 -18.94 -19.07 -9.99
N ARG A 273 -19.65 -19.60 -11.00
CA ARG A 273 -21.10 -19.79 -10.94
C ARG A 273 -21.51 -20.79 -9.85
N THR A 274 -20.70 -21.81 -9.62
CA THR A 274 -20.95 -22.80 -8.56
C THR A 274 -20.95 -22.15 -7.19
N LEU A 275 -19.98 -21.28 -6.91
CA LEU A 275 -19.91 -20.51 -5.65
C LEU A 275 -21.10 -19.55 -5.53
N GLN A 276 -21.45 -18.84 -6.60
CA GLN A 276 -22.60 -17.93 -6.62
C GLN A 276 -23.93 -18.64 -6.36
N ASN A 277 -24.10 -19.85 -6.91
CA ASN A 277 -25.27 -20.69 -6.66
C ASN A 277 -25.32 -21.21 -5.20
N ARG A 278 -24.19 -21.22 -4.48
CA ARG A 278 -24.12 -21.50 -3.04
C ARG A 278 -24.34 -20.24 -2.18
N GLY A 279 -24.62 -19.09 -2.80
CA GLY A 279 -24.84 -17.81 -2.11
C GLY A 279 -23.56 -17.00 -1.85
N GLN A 280 -22.39 -17.51 -2.23
CA GLN A 280 -21.11 -16.83 -2.07
C GLN A 280 -20.94 -15.73 -3.12
N LYS A 281 -20.11 -14.74 -2.83
CA LYS A 281 -19.67 -13.71 -3.78
C LYS A 281 -18.25 -13.99 -4.23
N VAL A 282 -17.98 -13.86 -5.53
CA VAL A 282 -16.63 -14.03 -6.07
C VAL A 282 -16.18 -12.71 -6.68
N ILE A 283 -15.12 -12.13 -6.14
CA ILE A 283 -14.57 -10.85 -6.61
C ILE A 283 -13.15 -11.01 -7.12
N ILE A 284 -12.76 -10.18 -8.08
CA ILE A 284 -11.36 -10.12 -8.53
C ILE A 284 -10.59 -9.14 -7.64
N SER A 285 -9.48 -9.58 -7.05
CA SER A 285 -8.58 -8.68 -6.32
C SER A 285 -7.50 -8.13 -7.24
N VAL A 286 -7.22 -6.83 -7.11
CA VAL A 286 -6.12 -6.17 -7.81
C VAL A 286 -5.10 -5.66 -6.82
N GLY A 287 -3.85 -6.11 -6.98
CA GLY A 287 -2.72 -5.66 -6.19
C GLY A 287 -1.83 -6.81 -5.75
N GLY A 288 -1.72 -6.98 -4.43
CA GLY A 288 -0.78 -7.89 -3.80
C GLY A 288 0.66 -7.35 -3.78
N GLU A 289 1.51 -7.98 -2.98
CA GLU A 289 2.91 -7.58 -2.73
C GLU A 289 3.72 -7.25 -4.01
N LYS A 290 3.43 -7.94 -5.12
CA LYS A 290 4.13 -7.77 -6.41
C LYS A 290 3.35 -6.94 -7.45
N GLY A 291 2.16 -6.44 -7.11
CA GLY A 291 1.32 -5.66 -7.99
C GLY A 291 1.95 -4.30 -8.33
N THR A 292 2.04 -3.98 -9.62
CA THR A 292 2.60 -2.71 -10.12
C THR A 292 1.54 -1.75 -10.69
N ILE A 293 0.26 -2.03 -10.43
CA ILE A 293 -0.86 -1.23 -10.94
C ILE A 293 -0.78 0.17 -10.33
N SER A 294 -0.98 1.19 -11.16
CA SER A 294 -1.08 2.58 -10.72
C SER A 294 -2.26 3.26 -11.41
N VAL A 295 -3.13 3.88 -10.62
CA VAL A 295 -4.30 4.64 -11.07
C VAL A 295 -4.12 6.11 -10.66
N GLY A 296 -3.17 6.78 -11.33
CA GLY A 296 -2.74 8.14 -10.97
C GLY A 296 -3.35 9.28 -11.81
N ASN A 297 -4.21 8.97 -12.79
CA ASN A 297 -4.90 9.97 -13.61
C ASN A 297 -6.22 9.42 -14.18
N SER A 298 -7.03 10.31 -14.78
CA SER A 298 -8.36 9.96 -15.31
C SER A 298 -8.34 8.92 -16.44
N THR A 299 -7.31 8.94 -17.30
CA THR A 299 -7.14 7.92 -18.35
C THR A 299 -6.87 6.55 -17.75
N ALA A 300 -5.93 6.46 -16.79
CA ALA A 300 -5.65 5.23 -16.07
C ALA A 300 -6.88 4.73 -15.28
N ALA A 301 -7.65 5.63 -14.67
CA ALA A 301 -8.91 5.28 -14.01
C ALA A 301 -9.94 4.68 -14.97
N THR A 302 -10.05 5.25 -16.17
CA THR A 302 -10.95 4.74 -17.22
C THR A 302 -10.49 3.37 -17.72
N ASN A 303 -9.19 3.19 -17.95
CA ASN A 303 -8.59 1.91 -18.35
C ASN A 303 -8.80 0.84 -17.28
N PHE A 304 -8.58 1.17 -16.00
CA PHE A 304 -8.85 0.31 -14.86
C PHE A 304 -10.32 -0.12 -14.84
N ALA A 305 -11.24 0.85 -14.86
CA ALA A 305 -12.66 0.55 -14.83
C ALA A 305 -13.11 -0.33 -16.01
N ASN A 306 -12.63 -0.05 -17.23
CA ASN A 306 -13.02 -0.80 -18.42
C ASN A 306 -12.46 -2.23 -18.41
N SER A 307 -11.20 -2.41 -18.01
CA SER A 307 -10.62 -3.75 -17.89
C SER A 307 -11.29 -4.58 -16.79
N VAL A 308 -11.52 -4.01 -15.60
CA VAL A 308 -12.24 -4.72 -14.52
C VAL A 308 -13.67 -5.06 -14.92
N LYS A 309 -14.43 -4.15 -15.56
CA LYS A 309 -15.76 -4.47 -16.11
C LYS A 309 -15.72 -5.60 -17.13
N SER A 310 -14.67 -5.67 -17.94
CA SER A 310 -14.47 -6.76 -18.90
C SER A 310 -14.21 -8.08 -18.19
N LEU A 311 -13.42 -8.09 -17.11
CA LEU A 311 -13.22 -9.27 -16.28
C LEU A 311 -14.53 -9.72 -15.59
N ILE A 312 -15.30 -8.79 -15.05
CA ILE A 312 -16.63 -9.04 -14.49
C ILE A 312 -17.54 -9.71 -15.52
N ALA A 313 -17.62 -9.16 -16.74
CA ALA A 313 -18.44 -9.72 -17.81
C ALA A 313 -17.95 -11.11 -18.28
N ASN A 314 -16.64 -11.30 -18.38
CA ASN A 314 -16.05 -12.52 -18.93
C ASN A 314 -16.06 -13.69 -17.94
N TYR A 315 -15.81 -13.41 -16.66
CA TYR A 315 -15.67 -14.42 -15.61
C TYR A 315 -16.90 -14.55 -14.72
N GLY A 316 -17.77 -13.55 -14.72
CA GLY A 316 -18.94 -13.50 -13.87
C GLY A 316 -18.65 -13.00 -12.45
N PHE A 317 -17.55 -12.28 -12.22
CA PHE A 317 -17.25 -11.75 -10.88
C PHE A 317 -18.34 -10.76 -10.38
N ASP A 318 -18.65 -10.82 -9.09
CA ASP A 318 -19.62 -9.94 -8.43
C ASP A 318 -19.09 -8.51 -8.19
N GLY A 319 -17.77 -8.28 -8.37
CA GLY A 319 -17.13 -7.00 -8.14
C GLY A 319 -15.62 -7.09 -8.04
N VAL A 320 -15.02 -6.17 -7.29
CA VAL A 320 -13.57 -5.95 -7.22
C VAL A 320 -13.10 -5.68 -5.78
N ASP A 321 -11.92 -6.17 -5.46
CA ASP A 321 -11.16 -5.84 -4.26
C ASP A 321 -9.91 -5.01 -4.62
N ILE A 322 -9.62 -3.99 -3.81
CA ILE A 322 -8.46 -3.10 -3.99
C ILE A 322 -7.42 -3.40 -2.92
N ASP A 323 -6.31 -4.00 -3.35
CA ASP A 323 -5.20 -4.46 -2.51
C ASP A 323 -3.85 -3.91 -3.03
N LEU A 324 -3.85 -2.64 -3.48
CA LEU A 324 -2.66 -1.97 -4.02
C LEU A 324 -1.72 -1.51 -2.90
N GLU A 325 -0.63 -2.23 -2.68
CA GLU A 325 0.35 -1.92 -1.63
C GLU A 325 1.41 -0.88 -2.04
N ASN A 326 1.44 -0.50 -3.32
CA ASN A 326 2.35 0.50 -3.90
C ASN A 326 1.79 1.95 -3.89
N GLY A 327 0.70 2.16 -3.17
CA GLY A 327 0.00 3.43 -2.97
C GLY A 327 -1.20 3.62 -3.92
N VAL A 328 -2.22 4.30 -3.39
CA VAL A 328 -3.46 4.65 -4.11
C VAL A 328 -3.57 6.16 -4.28
N ASN A 329 -4.20 6.61 -5.36
CA ASN A 329 -4.70 7.98 -5.48
C ASN A 329 -6.22 7.96 -5.29
N ALA A 330 -6.69 8.55 -4.19
CA ALA A 330 -8.10 8.47 -3.80
C ALA A 330 -9.06 9.04 -4.87
N THR A 331 -8.65 10.11 -5.55
CA THR A 331 -9.49 10.80 -6.55
C THR A 331 -9.75 9.90 -7.76
N TYR A 332 -8.68 9.38 -8.36
CA TYR A 332 -8.79 8.61 -9.59
C TYR A 332 -9.26 7.18 -9.34
N MET A 333 -8.91 6.58 -8.20
CA MET A 333 -9.46 5.29 -7.83
C MET A 333 -10.97 5.40 -7.52
N ALA A 334 -11.43 6.47 -6.87
CA ALA A 334 -12.87 6.68 -6.66
C ALA A 334 -13.62 6.80 -8.00
N GLN A 335 -13.07 7.55 -8.98
CA GLN A 335 -13.62 7.61 -10.34
C GLN A 335 -13.77 6.21 -10.94
N ALA A 336 -12.74 5.37 -10.83
CA ALA A 336 -12.74 4.04 -11.40
C ALA A 336 -13.76 3.10 -10.72
N LEU A 337 -13.78 3.08 -9.38
CA LEU A 337 -14.71 2.25 -8.59
C LEU A 337 -16.17 2.63 -8.83
N ARG A 338 -16.48 3.92 -8.99
CA ARG A 338 -17.83 4.39 -9.35
C ARG A 338 -18.25 3.86 -10.71
N ALA A 339 -17.36 3.90 -11.70
CA ALA A 339 -17.63 3.37 -13.03
C ALA A 339 -17.81 1.85 -13.03
N ILE A 340 -17.04 1.11 -12.22
CA ILE A 340 -17.21 -0.34 -12.05
C ILE A 340 -18.56 -0.67 -11.41
N HIS A 341 -18.92 0.03 -10.33
CA HIS A 341 -20.19 -0.17 -9.64
C HIS A 341 -21.40 0.15 -10.52
N ALA A 342 -21.33 1.24 -11.29
CA ALA A 342 -22.36 1.58 -12.29
C ALA A 342 -22.45 0.51 -13.41
N GLY A 343 -21.32 -0.13 -13.75
CA GLY A 343 -21.22 -1.20 -14.73
C GLY A 343 -21.59 -2.60 -14.23
N GLY A 344 -22.05 -2.75 -12.98
CA GLY A 344 -22.56 -4.03 -12.44
C GLY A 344 -21.64 -4.73 -11.43
N GLY A 345 -20.41 -4.24 -11.20
CA GLY A 345 -19.55 -4.75 -10.12
C GLY A 345 -20.02 -4.23 -8.77
N LYS A 346 -20.93 -4.95 -8.11
CA LYS A 346 -21.62 -4.46 -6.90
C LYS A 346 -20.84 -4.68 -5.61
N VAL A 347 -19.99 -5.70 -5.55
CA VAL A 347 -19.15 -5.95 -4.36
C VAL A 347 -17.83 -5.18 -4.48
N ILE A 348 -17.73 -4.06 -3.76
CA ILE A 348 -16.51 -3.22 -3.70
C ILE A 348 -15.85 -3.45 -2.35
N ALA A 349 -14.72 -4.15 -2.35
CA ALA A 349 -13.90 -4.40 -1.17
C ALA A 349 -12.55 -3.68 -1.25
N MET A 350 -11.89 -3.52 -0.11
CA MET A 350 -10.53 -2.99 -0.02
C MET A 350 -9.77 -3.75 1.07
N ALA A 351 -8.48 -3.97 0.87
CA ALA A 351 -7.58 -4.55 1.87
C ALA A 351 -6.35 -3.66 2.12
N PRO A 352 -6.54 -2.43 2.63
CA PRO A 352 -5.42 -1.54 2.94
C PRO A 352 -4.53 -2.15 4.02
N GLN A 353 -3.25 -1.78 4.00
CA GLN A 353 -2.36 -2.04 5.14
C GLN A 353 -2.79 -1.15 6.32
N THR A 354 -2.27 -1.44 7.50
CA THR A 354 -2.55 -0.65 8.72
C THR A 354 -2.13 0.82 8.60
N ILE A 355 -1.01 1.11 7.92
CA ILE A 355 -0.53 2.48 7.67
C ILE A 355 -1.52 3.33 6.87
N ASP A 356 -2.30 2.68 6.02
CA ASP A 356 -3.19 3.31 5.03
C ASP A 356 -4.52 3.78 5.65
N MET A 357 -4.78 3.42 6.90
CA MET A 357 -6.02 3.70 7.63
C MET A 357 -5.81 4.39 8.98
N GLN A 358 -4.59 4.82 9.31
CA GLN A 358 -4.28 5.52 10.59
C GLN A 358 -4.98 6.87 10.74
N SER A 359 -5.38 7.51 9.65
CA SER A 359 -6.16 8.76 9.68
C SER A 359 -6.97 8.95 8.40
N THR A 360 -8.01 9.78 8.47
CA THR A 360 -8.82 10.16 7.29
C THR A 360 -8.06 10.96 6.23
N GLY A 361 -6.81 11.36 6.53
CA GLY A 361 -5.90 11.99 5.58
C GLY A 361 -5.13 11.00 4.70
N ALA A 362 -5.06 9.72 5.07
CA ALA A 362 -4.40 8.68 4.28
C ALA A 362 -5.22 8.36 3.02
N GLU A 363 -4.55 8.07 1.90
CA GLU A 363 -5.21 7.98 0.59
C GLU A 363 -6.25 6.85 0.52
N TYR A 364 -6.01 5.70 1.13
CA TYR A 364 -7.02 4.63 1.22
C TYR A 364 -8.23 5.01 2.08
N PHE A 365 -8.01 5.66 3.22
CA PHE A 365 -9.15 6.11 4.04
C PHE A 365 -9.95 7.19 3.30
N LYS A 366 -9.28 8.16 2.65
CA LYS A 366 -9.95 9.12 1.76
C LYS A 366 -10.78 8.42 0.70
N LEU A 367 -10.22 7.40 0.04
CA LEU A 367 -10.92 6.60 -0.96
C LEU A 367 -12.16 5.92 -0.35
N ALA A 368 -12.00 5.21 0.76
CA ALA A 368 -13.10 4.50 1.43
C ALA A 368 -14.26 5.45 1.78
N LEU A 369 -13.95 6.67 2.27
CA LEU A 369 -14.95 7.70 2.52
C LEU A 369 -15.57 8.26 1.23
N ALA A 370 -14.76 8.48 0.18
CA ALA A 370 -15.23 9.00 -1.11
C ALA A 370 -16.16 8.03 -1.86
N VAL A 371 -16.05 6.72 -1.60
CA VAL A 371 -16.92 5.68 -2.17
C VAL A 371 -17.83 5.00 -1.14
N LYS A 372 -18.01 5.61 0.04
CA LYS A 372 -18.71 5.01 1.19
C LYS A 372 -20.11 4.47 0.88
N ASP A 373 -20.87 5.08 -0.01
CA ASP A 373 -22.22 4.63 -0.36
C ASP A 373 -22.25 3.40 -1.29
N ILE A 374 -21.14 3.06 -1.96
CA ILE A 374 -21.01 1.83 -2.78
C ILE A 374 -20.03 0.81 -2.20
N LEU A 375 -19.25 1.21 -1.20
CA LEU A 375 -18.27 0.37 -0.50
C LEU A 375 -18.99 -0.72 0.29
N THR A 376 -18.58 -1.97 0.08
CA THR A 376 -19.08 -3.14 0.80
C THR A 376 -18.34 -3.33 2.12
N VAL A 377 -17.01 -3.43 2.08
CA VAL A 377 -16.18 -3.65 3.27
C VAL A 377 -14.73 -3.23 3.05
N VAL A 378 -14.12 -2.66 4.09
CA VAL A 378 -12.68 -2.52 4.24
C VAL A 378 -12.21 -3.62 5.17
N ASN A 379 -11.49 -4.58 4.60
CA ASN A 379 -10.86 -5.69 5.29
C ASN A 379 -9.38 -5.33 5.52
N MET A 380 -9.12 -4.36 6.40
CA MET A 380 -7.74 -3.91 6.66
C MET A 380 -6.85 -5.07 7.08
N GLN A 381 -5.61 -5.09 6.62
CA GLN A 381 -4.65 -6.15 6.91
C GLN A 381 -3.99 -5.92 8.29
N TYR A 382 -4.46 -6.59 9.34
CA TYR A 382 -3.94 -6.46 10.73
C TYR A 382 -2.68 -7.31 10.98
N TYR A 383 -1.82 -7.45 9.98
CA TYR A 383 -0.63 -8.30 9.98
C TYR A 383 0.47 -7.70 9.12
N ASN A 384 1.66 -8.32 9.11
CA ASN A 384 2.88 -7.78 8.49
C ASN A 384 3.13 -6.31 8.85
N SER A 385 2.77 -5.95 10.08
CA SER A 385 2.69 -4.57 10.53
C SER A 385 3.53 -4.34 11.78
N GLY A 386 4.17 -3.18 11.86
CA GLY A 386 4.73 -2.72 13.12
C GLY A 386 3.61 -2.40 14.13
N SER A 387 3.97 -1.84 15.29
CA SER A 387 2.95 -1.42 16.25
C SER A 387 2.27 -0.11 15.83
N MET A 388 0.97 0.02 15.96
CA MET A 388 0.19 1.13 15.40
C MET A 388 -0.47 1.91 16.53
N LEU A 389 -0.78 3.19 16.27
CA LEU A 389 -1.61 3.96 17.21
C LEU A 389 -3.06 3.51 17.09
N GLY A 390 -3.72 3.24 18.21
CA GLY A 390 -5.17 3.04 18.26
C GLY A 390 -5.93 4.36 18.16
N CYS A 391 -7.27 4.28 18.15
CA CYS A 391 -8.12 5.48 18.18
C CYS A 391 -7.94 6.33 19.47
N ASP A 392 -7.43 5.73 20.55
CA ASP A 392 -7.03 6.42 21.80
C ASP A 392 -5.60 6.98 21.76
N GLN A 393 -4.95 6.89 20.59
CA GLN A 393 -3.58 7.33 20.34
C GLN A 393 -2.51 6.65 21.22
N LYS A 394 -2.81 5.46 21.74
CA LYS A 394 -1.81 4.57 22.37
C LYS A 394 -1.26 3.58 21.37
N VAL A 395 -0.07 3.07 21.65
CA VAL A 395 0.65 2.11 20.80
C VAL A 395 0.16 0.69 21.07
N TYR A 396 -0.21 -0.03 20.01
CA TYR A 396 -0.62 -1.43 20.06
C TYR A 396 0.21 -2.24 19.07
N SER A 397 0.66 -3.43 19.46
CA SER A 397 1.45 -4.31 18.59
C SER A 397 0.60 -5.38 17.93
N GLN A 398 0.88 -5.69 16.66
CA GLN A 398 0.26 -6.81 15.94
C GLN A 398 0.35 -8.12 16.74
N GLY A 399 -0.57 -9.05 16.49
CA GLY A 399 -0.63 -10.32 17.22
C GLY A 399 -1.40 -10.24 18.56
N THR A 400 -2.05 -9.12 18.87
CA THR A 400 -2.90 -8.95 20.06
C THR A 400 -4.36 -8.62 19.72
N VAL A 401 -5.30 -8.99 20.60
CA VAL A 401 -6.72 -8.59 20.48
C VAL A 401 -6.86 -7.06 20.51
N ASP A 402 -6.07 -6.39 21.36
CA ASP A 402 -6.10 -4.93 21.48
C ASP A 402 -5.72 -4.24 20.18
N PHE A 403 -4.75 -4.76 19.42
CA PHE A 403 -4.42 -4.24 18.09
C PHE A 403 -5.59 -4.29 17.12
N LEU A 404 -6.33 -5.40 17.09
CA LEU A 404 -7.51 -5.54 16.23
C LEU A 404 -8.58 -4.51 16.58
N VAL A 405 -8.92 -4.43 17.87
CA VAL A 405 -10.02 -3.59 18.37
C VAL A 405 -9.65 -2.11 18.30
N ALA A 406 -8.44 -1.73 18.70
CA ALA A 406 -8.00 -0.34 18.77
C ALA A 406 -7.83 0.31 17.39
N LEU A 407 -7.43 -0.46 16.37
CA LEU A 407 -7.33 0.05 15.01
C LEU A 407 -8.67 -0.01 14.25
N ALA A 408 -9.50 -1.04 14.47
CA ALA A 408 -10.88 -1.05 13.94
C ALA A 408 -11.68 0.17 14.45
N CYS A 409 -11.47 0.54 15.72
CA CYS A 409 -12.05 1.72 16.33
C CYS A 409 -11.77 3.01 15.53
N ILE A 410 -10.59 3.16 14.92
CA ILE A 410 -10.27 4.34 14.10
C ILE A 410 -11.26 4.46 12.94
N GLN A 411 -11.46 3.36 12.21
CA GLN A 411 -12.37 3.30 11.07
C GLN A 411 -13.82 3.56 11.48
N LEU A 412 -14.26 2.92 12.57
CA LEU A 412 -15.63 2.98 13.09
C LEU A 412 -16.01 4.35 13.67
N GLN A 413 -15.05 5.07 14.26
CA GLN A 413 -15.28 6.41 14.82
C GLN A 413 -15.13 7.53 13.77
N ASN A 414 -14.42 7.27 12.67
CA ASN A 414 -14.09 8.30 11.67
C ASN A 414 -14.84 8.13 10.35
N GLY A 415 -16.03 7.52 10.40
CA GLY A 415 -17.05 7.70 9.39
C GLY A 415 -17.44 6.47 8.58
N LEU A 416 -16.74 5.34 8.67
CA LEU A 416 -17.22 4.10 8.03
C LEU A 416 -18.39 3.51 8.84
N ARG A 417 -19.39 2.93 8.15
CA ARG A 417 -20.45 2.20 8.85
C ARG A 417 -19.87 0.91 9.44
N PRO A 418 -20.42 0.38 10.54
CA PRO A 418 -20.01 -0.92 11.08
C PRO A 418 -19.98 -2.04 10.04
N ASP A 419 -20.99 -2.07 9.16
CA ASP A 419 -21.11 -3.08 8.10
C ASP A 419 -20.07 -2.95 6.97
N GLN A 420 -19.17 -1.96 7.07
CA GLN A 420 -18.08 -1.69 6.14
C GLN A 420 -16.69 -1.93 6.74
N VAL A 421 -16.60 -2.43 7.98
CA VAL A 421 -15.30 -2.69 8.64
C VAL A 421 -15.18 -4.17 8.95
N GLY A 422 -14.12 -4.80 8.43
CA GLY A 422 -13.77 -6.20 8.66
C GLY A 422 -12.34 -6.37 9.17
N LEU A 423 -12.09 -7.44 9.92
CA LEU A 423 -10.79 -7.74 10.50
C LEU A 423 -9.99 -8.71 9.61
N GLY A 424 -9.00 -8.23 8.87
CA GLY A 424 -8.11 -9.05 8.02
C GLY A 424 -6.94 -9.68 8.77
N LEU A 425 -6.83 -11.01 8.75
CA LEU A 425 -5.82 -11.77 9.49
C LEU A 425 -5.18 -12.91 8.68
N PRO A 426 -3.96 -13.35 9.03
CA PRO A 426 -3.37 -14.55 8.45
C PRO A 426 -4.13 -15.80 8.92
N ALA A 427 -4.47 -16.70 7.99
CA ALA A 427 -5.18 -17.95 8.30
C ALA A 427 -4.33 -18.94 9.13
N SER A 428 -3.01 -18.82 9.00
CA SER A 428 -2.03 -19.66 9.67
C SER A 428 -0.75 -18.86 9.94
N PRO A 429 0.16 -19.36 10.80
CA PRO A 429 1.47 -18.73 11.00
C PRO A 429 2.29 -18.57 9.71
N SER A 430 2.07 -19.42 8.71
CA SER A 430 2.76 -19.36 7.42
C SER A 430 2.15 -18.36 6.43
N GLY A 431 0.97 -17.81 6.74
CA GLY A 431 0.28 -16.85 5.87
C GLY A 431 0.95 -15.47 5.85
N ALA A 432 1.77 -15.13 6.84
CA ALA A 432 2.37 -13.80 6.98
C ALA A 432 3.71 -13.86 7.71
N GLY A 433 4.57 -12.85 7.54
CA GLY A 433 5.81 -12.69 8.29
C GLY A 433 5.62 -12.27 9.74
N GLY A 434 4.44 -11.73 10.09
CA GLY A 434 4.06 -11.42 11.47
C GLY A 434 2.57 -11.10 11.61
N GLY A 435 2.06 -11.10 12.84
CA GLY A 435 0.68 -10.67 13.15
C GLY A 435 -0.37 -11.78 13.21
N TYR A 436 0.01 -13.04 12.93
CA TYR A 436 -0.87 -14.19 13.16
C TYR A 436 -1.38 -14.23 14.61
N GLN A 437 -2.66 -14.58 14.78
CA GLN A 437 -3.28 -14.86 16.07
C GLN A 437 -4.11 -16.13 15.96
N SER A 438 -4.38 -16.79 17.09
CA SER A 438 -5.35 -17.88 17.09
C SER A 438 -6.72 -17.38 16.61
N PRO A 439 -7.49 -18.18 15.85
CA PRO A 439 -8.83 -17.79 15.41
C PRO A 439 -9.77 -17.39 16.56
N ALA A 440 -9.57 -17.95 17.76
CA ALA A 440 -10.30 -17.54 18.97
C ALA A 440 -10.09 -16.06 19.34
N ASN A 441 -8.92 -15.48 19.09
CA ASN A 441 -8.69 -14.06 19.31
C ASN A 441 -9.45 -13.17 18.31
N VAL A 442 -9.73 -13.66 17.11
CA VAL A 442 -10.61 -12.97 16.13
C VAL A 442 -12.02 -12.88 16.70
N ASN A 443 -12.55 -14.00 17.20
CA ASN A 443 -13.87 -14.05 17.84
C ASN A 443 -13.93 -13.09 19.04
N ARG A 444 -12.89 -13.07 19.88
CA ARG A 444 -12.80 -12.12 21.01
C ARG A 444 -12.83 -10.66 20.56
N ALA A 445 -12.11 -10.31 19.50
CA ALA A 445 -12.12 -8.95 18.96
C ALA A 445 -13.49 -8.57 18.40
N LEU A 446 -14.16 -9.50 17.70
CA LEU A 446 -15.51 -9.30 17.17
C LEU A 446 -16.55 -9.14 18.30
N ASP A 447 -16.50 -9.97 19.35
CA ASP A 447 -17.32 -9.80 20.55
C ASP A 447 -17.06 -8.45 21.22
N CYS A 448 -15.80 -8.01 21.30
CA CYS A 448 -15.46 -6.72 21.90
C CYS A 448 -16.05 -5.56 21.11
N LEU A 449 -15.92 -5.57 19.79
CA LEU A 449 -16.47 -4.54 18.92
C LEU A 449 -18.00 -4.58 18.89
N ALA A 450 -18.61 -5.75 18.72
CA ALA A 450 -20.05 -5.89 18.54
C ALA A 450 -20.86 -5.78 19.85
N LYS A 451 -20.33 -6.34 20.95
CA LYS A 451 -21.05 -6.54 22.22
C LYS A 451 -20.37 -5.87 23.41
N GLY A 452 -19.11 -5.44 23.28
CA GLY A 452 -18.33 -4.87 24.39
C GLY A 452 -17.83 -5.92 25.38
N THR A 453 -17.81 -7.20 25.00
CA THR A 453 -17.39 -8.34 25.84
C THR A 453 -16.09 -8.95 25.32
N ASN A 454 -15.36 -9.73 26.12
CA ASN A 454 -14.14 -10.44 25.69
C ASN A 454 -12.98 -9.55 25.19
N CYS A 455 -13.04 -8.24 25.43
CA CYS A 455 -11.98 -7.27 25.13
C CYS A 455 -10.64 -7.63 25.79
N GLY A 456 -9.55 -7.06 25.27
CA GLY A 456 -8.27 -7.04 25.96
C GLY A 456 -8.20 -5.88 26.96
N SER A 457 -7.03 -5.26 27.07
CA SER A 457 -6.85 -4.07 27.92
C SER A 457 -7.53 -2.83 27.32
N PHE A 458 -7.65 -2.78 26.00
CA PHE A 458 -8.38 -1.73 25.30
C PHE A 458 -9.86 -2.12 25.16
N LYS A 459 -10.74 -1.24 25.63
CA LYS A 459 -12.19 -1.37 25.49
C LYS A 459 -12.76 -0.09 24.86
N PRO A 460 -13.37 -0.18 23.67
CA PRO A 460 -14.07 0.95 23.07
C PRO A 460 -15.19 1.49 23.97
N SER A 461 -15.43 2.79 23.92
CA SER A 461 -16.53 3.46 24.65
C SER A 461 -17.91 3.18 24.07
N GLN A 462 -17.97 2.67 22.83
CA GLN A 462 -19.19 2.33 22.09
C GLN A 462 -19.05 0.92 21.49
N THR A 463 -20.18 0.25 21.31
CA THR A 463 -20.26 -1.01 20.55
C THR A 463 -20.82 -0.77 19.15
N TRP A 464 -20.46 -1.66 18.23
CA TRP A 464 -20.85 -1.63 16.84
C TRP A 464 -21.42 -3.00 16.44
N PRO A 465 -22.68 -3.30 16.82
CA PRO A 465 -23.30 -4.61 16.55
C PRO A 465 -23.25 -5.01 15.08
N GLY A 466 -23.31 -4.05 14.15
CA GLY A 466 -23.27 -4.30 12.72
C GLY A 466 -21.88 -4.51 12.12
N ILE A 467 -20.81 -4.73 12.91
CA ILE A 467 -19.46 -4.99 12.40
C ILE A 467 -19.49 -6.10 11.34
N ARG A 468 -18.83 -5.92 10.19
CA ARG A 468 -18.98 -6.85 9.06
C ARG A 468 -18.48 -8.25 9.37
N GLY A 469 -17.39 -8.39 10.11
CA GLY A 469 -16.81 -9.70 10.40
C GLY A 469 -15.31 -9.73 10.15
N ALA A 470 -14.85 -10.78 9.49
CA ALA A 470 -13.43 -11.05 9.33
C ALA A 470 -13.06 -11.31 7.86
N MET A 471 -11.76 -11.19 7.60
CA MET A 471 -11.13 -11.57 6.35
C MET A 471 -9.90 -12.41 6.67
N THR A 472 -9.54 -13.31 5.77
CA THR A 472 -8.26 -14.00 5.89
C THR A 472 -7.43 -14.09 4.62
N TRP A 473 -6.14 -13.83 4.79
CA TRP A 473 -5.08 -14.31 3.91
C TRP A 473 -4.56 -15.65 4.47
N SER A 474 -4.95 -16.79 3.92
CA SER A 474 -5.80 -17.00 2.75
C SER A 474 -6.57 -18.31 2.89
N ILE A 475 -7.54 -18.56 2.02
CA ILE A 475 -8.28 -19.83 1.95
C ILE A 475 -7.31 -21.00 1.77
N ASN A 476 -6.30 -20.85 0.92
CA ASN A 476 -5.29 -21.89 0.66
C ASN A 476 -4.42 -22.16 1.90
N TRP A 477 -4.01 -21.11 2.62
CA TRP A 477 -3.28 -21.27 3.88
C TRP A 477 -4.14 -21.86 4.98
N ASP A 478 -5.44 -21.54 5.04
CA ASP A 478 -6.37 -22.17 5.97
C ASP A 478 -6.56 -23.66 5.64
N ALA A 479 -6.74 -23.99 4.35
CA ALA A 479 -6.83 -25.37 3.87
C ALA A 479 -5.56 -26.19 4.16
N SER A 480 -4.41 -25.53 4.19
CA SER A 480 -3.12 -26.14 4.60
C SER A 480 -3.03 -26.34 6.11
N ASN A 481 -3.79 -25.56 6.87
CA ASN A 481 -3.87 -25.59 8.33
C ASN A 481 -5.19 -26.22 8.82
N ASN A 482 -5.72 -27.20 8.07
CA ASN A 482 -6.91 -27.98 8.41
C ASN A 482 -8.19 -27.13 8.65
N TRP A 483 -8.33 -26.02 7.93
CA TRP A 483 -9.50 -25.14 8.00
C TRP A 483 -9.75 -24.55 9.39
N GLN A 484 -8.72 -24.43 10.23
CA GLN A 484 -8.85 -23.97 11.61
C GLN A 484 -9.45 -22.56 11.70
N PHE A 485 -9.09 -21.67 10.77
CA PHE A 485 -9.61 -20.30 10.77
C PHE A 485 -11.11 -20.29 10.45
N ALA A 486 -11.51 -20.83 9.30
CA ALA A 486 -12.91 -20.83 8.88
C ALA A 486 -13.81 -21.58 9.86
N ASN A 487 -13.38 -22.75 10.35
CA ASN A 487 -14.17 -23.56 11.28
C ASN A 487 -14.35 -22.91 12.66
N THR A 488 -13.52 -21.93 13.01
CA THR A 488 -13.64 -21.21 14.29
C THR A 488 -14.38 -19.88 14.13
N VAL A 489 -14.11 -19.16 13.04
CA VAL A 489 -14.63 -17.79 12.85
C VAL A 489 -16.03 -17.80 12.24
N ALA A 490 -16.29 -18.61 11.20
CA ALA A 490 -17.58 -18.58 10.51
C ALA A 490 -18.77 -18.90 11.45
N PRO A 491 -18.75 -19.98 12.27
CA PRO A 491 -19.85 -20.24 13.20
C PRO A 491 -20.02 -19.16 14.27
N HIS A 492 -18.96 -18.41 14.60
CA HIS A 492 -19.04 -17.32 15.57
C HIS A 492 -19.70 -16.08 14.99
N LEU A 493 -19.52 -15.81 13.68
CA LEU A 493 -20.19 -14.71 12.99
C LEU A 493 -21.73 -14.85 13.07
N ASP A 494 -22.24 -16.07 13.02
CA ASP A 494 -23.68 -16.37 13.21
C ASP A 494 -24.21 -16.04 14.61
N THR A 495 -23.32 -15.84 15.58
CA THR A 495 -23.67 -15.47 16.98
C THR A 495 -23.57 -13.97 17.26
N LEU A 496 -23.16 -13.17 16.28
CA LEU A 496 -23.12 -11.72 16.40
C LEU A 496 -24.54 -11.12 16.23
N PRO A 497 -24.80 -9.93 16.82
CA PRO A 497 -26.15 -9.36 16.91
C PRO A 497 -26.63 -8.75 15.59
#